data_AF-A0A2T4DA91-F1
#
_entry.id   AF-A0A2T4DA91-F1
#
_cell.length_a   1.000
_cell.length_b   1.000
_cell.length_c   1.000
_cell.angle_alpha   90.00
_cell.angle_beta   90.00
_cell.angle_gamma   90.00
#
_symmetry.space_group_name_H-M   'P 1'
#
loop_
_entity.id
_entity.type
_entity.pdbx_description
1 polymer ?
#
loop_
_entity_poly.entity_id
_entity_poly.type
_entity_poly.pdbx_seq_one_letter_code
_entity_poly.pdbx_strand_id
1 'polypeptide(L)' 'MMKQKVALVLGSGGARGVAHIGVIEALLDNNFEITSVAGSSMDAVVGGIYAA' A
#
# COMPACT_ATOMS: atom_id res chain seq x y z
N MET A 1 4.19 -15.58 -15.15
CA MET A 1 4.40 -14.19 -15.62
C MET A 1 5.29 -13.48 -14.62
N MET A 2 6.14 -12.53 -15.06
CA MET A 2 6.89 -11.68 -14.12
C MET A 2 5.93 -10.70 -13.45
N LYS A 3 6.02 -10.55 -12.13
CA LYS A 3 5.26 -9.52 -11.40
C LYS A 3 5.79 -8.13 -11.74
N GLN A 4 4.89 -7.16 -11.86
CA GLN A 4 5.29 -5.78 -12.10
C GLN A 4 5.68 -5.12 -10.78
N LYS A 5 6.95 -4.72 -10.65
CA LYS A 5 7.46 -4.04 -9.46
C LYS A 5 7.01 -2.59 -9.40
N VAL A 6 6.50 -2.15 -8.25
CA VAL A 6 6.02 -0.78 -8.03
C VAL A 6 6.41 -0.25 -6.66
N ALA A 7 6.64 1.07 -6.59
CA ALA A 7 6.70 1.81 -5.33
C ALA A 7 5.31 2.40 -5.05
N LEU A 8 4.76 2.13 -3.87
CA LEU A 8 3.41 2.55 -3.50
C LEU A 8 3.47 3.79 -2.58
N VAL A 9 2.79 4.87 -2.98
CA VAL A 9 2.63 6.08 -2.17
C VAL A 9 1.17 6.20 -1.76
N LEU A 10 0.91 6.14 -0.46
CA LEU A 10 -0.43 6.25 0.11
C LEU A 10 -0.74 7.69 0.48
N GLY A 11 -1.80 8.25 -0.11
CA GLY A 11 -2.23 9.62 0.13
C GLY A 11 -2.92 9.80 1.48
N SER A 12 -2.56 10.90 2.16
CA SER A 12 -3.09 11.35 3.46
C SER A 12 -4.63 11.35 3.52
N GLY A 13 -5.21 10.46 4.35
CA GLY A 13 -6.66 10.29 4.47
C GLY A 13 -7.25 10.38 5.89
N GLY A 14 -6.41 10.50 6.92
CA GLY A 14 -6.84 10.40 8.32
C GLY A 14 -7.52 9.05 8.59
N ALA A 15 -8.70 9.04 9.22
CA ALA A 15 -9.45 7.81 9.49
C ALA A 15 -9.79 7.00 8.23
N ARG A 16 -9.87 7.62 7.05
CA ARG A 16 -10.12 6.91 5.78
C ARG A 16 -8.91 6.11 5.28
N GLY A 17 -7.72 6.29 5.89
CA GLY A 17 -6.51 5.55 5.52
C GLY A 17 -6.64 4.03 5.66
N VAL A 18 -7.59 3.54 6.46
CA VAL A 18 -7.92 2.10 6.54
C VAL A 18 -8.37 1.52 5.19
N ALA A 19 -8.93 2.34 4.30
CA ALA A 19 -9.34 1.89 2.96
C ALA A 19 -8.14 1.48 2.09
N HIS A 20 -6.92 1.95 2.41
CA HIS A 20 -5.72 1.57 1.66
C HIS A 20 -5.34 0.10 1.82
N ILE A 21 -5.88 -0.60 2.82
CA ILE A 21 -5.73 -2.07 2.94
C ILE A 21 -6.31 -2.74 1.69
N GLY A 22 -7.55 -2.40 1.30
CA GLY A 22 -8.17 -2.95 0.11
C GLY A 22 -7.47 -2.55 -1.20
N VAL A 23 -6.82 -1.38 -1.23
CA VAL A 23 -5.99 -0.97 -2.38
C VAL A 23 -4.75 -1.87 -2.50
N ILE A 24 -4.10 -2.17 -1.38
CA ILE A 24 -2.94 -3.08 -1.36
C ILE A 24 -3.35 -4.48 -1.82
N GLU A 25 -4.46 -5.02 -1.31
CA GLU A 25 -5.00 -6.32 -1.74
C GLU A 25 -5.27 -6.34 -3.24
N ALA A 26 -5.95 -5.32 -3.76
CA ALA A 26 -6.24 -5.21 -5.19
C ALA A 26 -4.97 -5.19 -6.06
N LEU A 27 -3.89 -4.54 -5.61
CA LEU A 27 -2.61 -4.54 -6.33
C LEU A 27 -1.98 -5.93 -6.35
N LEU A 28 -2.01 -6.65 -5.23
CA LEU A 28 -1.47 -8.01 -5.16
C LEU A 28 -2.23 -8.99 -6.07
N ASP A 29 -3.56 -8.86 -6.11
CA ASP A 29 -4.43 -9.65 -6.99
C ASP A 29 -4.19 -9.35 -8.47
N ASN A 30 -3.80 -8.11 -8.80
CA ASN A 30 -3.46 -7.68 -10.16
C ASN A 30 -1.99 -7.93 -10.53
N ASN A 31 -1.31 -8.84 -9.83
CA ASN A 31 0.05 -9.31 -10.15
C ASN A 31 1.14 -8.21 -10.04
N PHE A 32 0.92 -7.23 -9.17
CA PHE A 32 1.94 -6.28 -8.76
C PHE A 32 2.80 -6.82 -7.60
N GLU A 33 4.04 -6.36 -7.54
CA GLU A 33 4.98 -6.57 -6.42
C GLU A 33 5.33 -5.20 -5.85
N ILE A 34 4.84 -4.90 -4.64
CA ILE A 34 5.13 -3.64 -3.96
C ILE A 34 6.52 -3.74 -3.34
N THR A 35 7.47 -2.95 -3.83
CA THR A 35 8.88 -3.00 -3.39
C THR A 35 9.21 -1.98 -2.32
N SER A 36 8.40 -0.94 -2.17
CA SER A 36 8.53 0.07 -1.15
C SER A 36 7.21 0.77 -0.93
N VAL A 37 7.00 1.28 0.29
CA VAL A 37 5.80 2.02 0.67
C VAL A 37 6.19 3.33 1.33
N ALA A 38 5.51 4.40 0.94
CA ALA A 38 5.58 5.70 1.62
C ALA A 38 4.17 6.14 2.02
N GLY A 39 4.05 6.72 3.21
CA GLY A 39 2.79 7.23 3.75
C GLY A 39 3.03 8.13 4.95
N SER A 40 1.98 8.84 5.40
CA SER A 40 2.03 9.71 6.58
C SER A 40 0.80 9.48 7.46
N SER A 41 0.92 9.71 8.76
CA SER A 41 -0.16 9.52 9.75
C SER A 41 -0.77 8.11 9.65
N MET A 42 -2.08 7.97 9.43
CA MET A 42 -2.74 6.67 9.32
C MET A 42 -2.17 5.80 8.19
N ASP A 43 -1.74 6.41 7.10
CA ASP A 43 -1.21 5.69 5.94
C ASP A 43 0.20 5.16 6.20
N ALA A 44 0.97 5.84 7.06
CA ALA A 44 2.24 5.31 7.57
C ALA A 44 2.03 4.09 8.48
N VAL A 45 0.93 4.08 9.25
CA VAL A 45 0.57 2.92 10.07
C VAL A 45 0.17 1.74 9.18
N VAL A 46 -0.75 1.92 8.24
CA VAL A 46 -1.18 0.85 7.32
C VAL A 46 0.00 0.35 6.47
N GLY A 47 0.73 1.27 5.84
CA GLY A 47 1.88 0.95 5.00
C GLY A 47 3.03 0.31 5.79
N GLY A 48 3.26 0.76 7.03
CA GLY A 48 4.25 0.20 7.93
C GLY A 48 3.90 -1.21 8.40
N ILE A 49 2.63 -1.47 8.74
CA ILE A 49 2.16 -2.81 9.10
C ILE A 49 2.28 -3.76 7.89
N TYR A 50 1.92 -3.30 6.69
CA TYR A 50 2.05 -4.11 5.48
C TYR A 50 3.52 -4.41 5.12
N ALA A 51 4.43 -3.46 5.34
CA ALA A 51 5.84 -3.59 4.97
C ALA A 51 6.73 -4.27 6.03
N ALA A 52 6.20 -4.54 7.23
CA ALA A 52 6.88 -5.24 8.31
C ALA A 52 6.91 -6.76 8.08
#